data_AF-A0A535QCX9-F1
#
_entry.id   AF-A0A535QCX9-F1
#
_cell.length_a   1.000
_cell.length_b   1.000
_cell.length_c   1.000
_cell.angle_alpha   90.00
_cell.angle_beta   90.00
_cell.angle_gamma   90.00
#
_symmetry.space_group_name_H-M   'P 1'
#
loop_
_entity.id
_entity.type
_entity.pdbx_description
1 polymer ?
#
loop_
_entity_poly.entity_id
_entity_poly.type
_entity_poly.pdbx_seq_one_letter_code
_entity_poly.pdbx_strand_id
1 'polypeptide(L)'
;MAAAKRLVINSQADFPPPLAGEGQGGGDISVVAMPVADTCKEVADGLVIRTVPRDSLVIAVGPWSFSREALARALATVAGRESQVDSLVALCEISGVRVRVIRRP
;
A
#
# COMPACT_ATOMS: atom_id res chain seq x y z
N MET A 1 18.17 10.59 -12.94
CA MET A 1 18.08 9.19 -12.47
C MET A 1 16.77 9.03 -11.73
N ALA A 2 15.81 8.30 -12.31
CA ALA A 2 14.60 7.92 -11.59
C ALA A 2 14.88 6.61 -10.86
N ALA A 3 14.99 6.65 -9.53
CA ALA A 3 15.01 5.46 -8.72
C ALA A 3 13.68 4.73 -8.93
N ALA A 4 13.71 3.43 -9.22
CA ALA A 4 12.50 2.62 -9.27
C ALA A 4 11.83 2.67 -7.89
N LYS A 5 10.74 3.44 -7.77
CA LYS A 5 9.94 3.49 -6.54
C LYS A 5 9.21 2.15 -6.42
N ARG A 6 9.72 1.29 -5.55
CA ARG A 6 9.13 -0.01 -5.22
C ARG A 6 8.11 0.19 -4.13
N LEU A 7 6.83 0.00 -4.46
CA LEU A 7 5.85 -0.23 -3.41
C LEU A 7 5.59 -1.74 -3.29
N VAL A 8 5.91 -2.28 -2.13
CA VAL A 8 5.61 -3.65 -1.74
C VAL A 8 4.72 -3.57 -0.50
N ILE A 9 3.42 -3.82 -0.65
CA ILE A 9 2.52 -3.98 0.50
C ILE A 9 2.54 -5.44 0.90
N ASN A 10 3.34 -5.77 1.92
CA ASN A 10 3.45 -7.12 2.45
C ASN A 10 2.14 -7.53 3.14
N SER A 11 1.43 -8.52 2.61
CA SER A 11 0.26 -9.11 3.27
C SER A 11 0.70 -10.29 4.14
N GLN A 12 0.94 -10.05 5.43
CA GLN A 12 0.95 -11.12 6.43
C GLN A 12 -0.19 -10.93 7.43
N ALA A 13 -1.23 -11.75 7.28
CA ALA A 13 -1.84 -12.63 8.29
C ALA A 13 -3.33 -12.86 8.00
N ASP A 14 -3.74 -14.13 8.12
CA ASP A 14 -5.12 -14.57 8.19
C ASP A 14 -5.78 -13.93 9.42
N PHE A 15 -6.80 -13.10 9.19
CA PHE A 15 -7.63 -12.54 10.24
C PHE A 15 -9.10 -12.93 10.00
N PRO A 16 -9.87 -13.18 11.07
CA PRO A 16 -11.27 -13.53 10.95
C PRO A 16 -12.04 -12.43 10.19
N PRO A 17 -13.09 -12.80 9.42
CA PRO A 17 -13.89 -11.82 8.69
C PRO A 17 -14.51 -10.82 9.68
N PRO A 18 -14.51 -9.52 9.37
CA PRO A 18 -15.14 -8.52 10.24
C PRO A 18 -16.65 -8.76 10.32
N LEU A 19 -17.22 -8.47 11.50
CA LEU A 19 -18.66 -8.56 11.74
C LEU A 19 -19.41 -7.57 10.84
N ALA A 20 -20.58 -7.98 10.36
CA ALA A 20 -21.40 -7.17 9.45
C ALA A 20 -21.92 -5.91 10.15
N GLY A 21 -21.64 -4.72 9.60
CA GLY A 21 -22.25 -3.45 10.01
C GLY A 21 -21.27 -2.33 10.37
N GLU A 22 -19.99 -2.63 10.59
CA GLU A 22 -18.93 -1.63 10.65
C GLU A 22 -18.35 -1.45 9.24
N GLY A 23 -18.03 -0.24 8.81
CA GLY A 23 -17.37 -0.01 7.52
C GLY A 23 -16.19 -0.98 7.37
N GLN A 24 -16.26 -1.87 6.37
CA GLN A 24 -15.52 -3.14 6.25
C GLN A 24 -14.01 -3.01 5.97
N GLY A 25 -13.32 -2.18 6.73
CA GLY A 25 -11.86 -2.07 6.73
C GLY A 25 -11.39 -1.78 8.15
N GLY A 26 -11.34 -2.81 9.00
CA GLY A 26 -10.88 -2.72 10.40
C GLY A 26 -9.38 -2.42 10.56
N GLY A 27 -8.87 -1.42 9.87
CA GLY A 27 -7.55 -0.83 10.06
C GLY A 27 -7.64 0.67 9.84
N ASP A 28 -6.81 1.43 10.56
CA ASP A 28 -6.71 2.89 10.46
C ASP A 28 -6.58 3.40 9.01
N ILE A 29 -5.97 2.59 8.13
CA ILE A 29 -5.91 2.79 6.68
C ILE A 29 -6.09 1.45 5.98
N SER A 30 -6.90 1.40 4.92
CA SER A 30 -7.05 0.21 4.08
C SER A 30 -7.20 0.52 2.60
N VAL A 31 -6.89 -0.46 1.75
CA VAL A 31 -6.98 -0.34 0.29
C VAL A 31 -7.47 -1.63 -0.34
N VAL A 32 -8.33 -1.51 -1.35
CA VAL A 32 -8.67 -2.64 -2.22
C VAL A 32 -7.48 -2.96 -3.13
N ALA A 33 -7.05 -4.22 -3.11
CA ALA A 33 -5.94 -4.70 -3.92
C ALA A 33 -6.26 -5.99 -4.65
N MET A 34 -5.50 -6.26 -5.71
CA MET A 34 -5.57 -7.47 -6.51
C MET A 34 -4.21 -8.20 -6.49
N PRO A 35 -4.18 -9.55 -6.49
CA PRO A 35 -2.94 -10.29 -6.65
C PRO A 35 -2.23 -9.91 -7.97
N VAL A 36 -0.90 -9.92 -7.98
CA VAL A 36 -0.16 -9.74 -9.23
C VAL A 36 -0.31 -11.01 -10.09
N ALA A 37 -0.90 -10.88 -11.28
CA ALA A 37 -1.14 -12.00 -12.19
C ALA A 37 0.10 -12.41 -13.01
N ASP A 38 0.96 -11.47 -13.34
CA ASP A 38 2.16 -11.70 -14.15
C ASP A 38 3.42 -11.85 -13.31
N THR A 39 4.53 -12.25 -13.93
CA THR A 39 5.82 -12.28 -13.25
C THR A 39 6.35 -10.86 -13.03
N CYS A 40 6.78 -10.54 -11.81
CA CYS A 40 7.44 -9.27 -11.51
C CYS A 40 8.93 -9.32 -11.88
N LYS A 41 9.43 -8.25 -12.51
CA LYS A 41 10.84 -8.07 -12.82
C LYS A 41 11.36 -6.82 -12.14
N GLU A 42 12.52 -6.93 -11.53
CA GLU A 42 13.29 -5.77 -11.10
C GLU A 42 14.08 -5.26 -12.30
N VAL A 43 13.96 -3.96 -12.57
CA VAL A 43 14.63 -3.29 -13.69
C VAL A 43 15.52 -2.17 -13.16
N ALA A 44 16.75 -2.11 -13.65
CA ALA A 44 17.70 -1.02 -13.42
C ALA A 44 18.39 -0.67 -14.74
N ASP A 45 18.54 0.62 -15.04
CA ASP A 45 19.16 1.12 -16.26
C ASP A 45 18.59 0.50 -17.56
N GLY A 46 17.28 0.25 -17.58
CA GLY A 46 16.57 -0.33 -18.71
C GLY A 46 16.74 -1.84 -18.88
N LEU A 47 17.48 -2.52 -17.99
CA LEU A 47 17.74 -3.96 -18.05
C LEU A 47 17.02 -4.69 -16.92
N VAL A 48 16.50 -5.88 -17.22
CA VAL A 48 15.94 -6.79 -16.21
C VAL A 48 17.10 -7.39 -15.41
N ILE A 49 17.15 -7.12 -14.11
CA ILE A 49 18.24 -7.58 -13.24
C ILE A 49 17.87 -8.81 -12.41
N ARG A 50 16.59 -9.01 -12.09
CA ARG A 50 16.10 -10.26 -11.48
C ARG A 50 14.58 -10.40 -11.56
N THR A 51 14.10 -11.63 -11.36
CA THR A 51 12.68 -11.88 -11.08
C THR A 51 12.40 -11.64 -9.60
N VAL A 52 11.31 -10.96 -9.29
CA VAL A 52 10.83 -10.73 -7.92
C VAL A 52 9.74 -11.77 -7.60
N PRO A 53 9.84 -12.51 -6.48
CA PRO A 53 8.77 -13.39 -6.03
C PRO A 53 7.48 -12.60 -5.85
N ARG A 54 6.40 -13.03 -6.52
CA ARG A 54 5.14 -12.29 -6.56
C ARG A 54 4.10 -12.74 -5.53
N ASP A 55 4.35 -13.84 -4.84
CA ASP A 55 3.33 -14.53 -4.03
C ASP A 55 2.84 -13.69 -2.84
N SER A 56 3.64 -12.71 -2.42
CA SER A 56 3.29 -11.73 -1.37
C SER A 56 2.98 -10.33 -1.93
N LEU A 57 2.92 -10.15 -3.25
CA LEU A 57 2.71 -8.87 -3.90
C LEU A 57 1.27 -8.70 -4.37
N VAL A 58 0.78 -7.46 -4.25
CA VAL A 58 -0.52 -7.03 -4.75
C VAL A 58 -0.40 -5.71 -5.50
N ILE A 59 -1.32 -5.48 -6.43
CA ILE A 59 -1.56 -4.19 -7.05
C ILE A 59 -2.60 -3.46 -6.20
N ALA A 60 -2.24 -2.33 -5.61
CA ALA A 60 -3.19 -1.45 -4.93
C ALA A 60 -4.03 -0.72 -5.99
N VAL A 61 -5.33 -1.02 -6.06
CA VAL A 61 -6.23 -0.50 -7.11
C VAL A 61 -7.13 0.61 -6.57
N GLY A 62 -7.46 0.56 -5.28
CA GLY A 62 -8.45 1.43 -4.67
C GLY A 62 -9.88 0.89 -4.82
N PRO A 63 -10.86 1.44 -4.07
CA PRO A 63 -10.76 2.63 -3.23
C PRO A 63 -9.86 2.45 -2.00
N TRP A 64 -9.38 3.59 -1.48
CA TRP A 64 -8.67 3.70 -0.21
C TRP A 64 -9.63 4.20 0.87
N SER A 65 -9.55 3.65 2.08
CA SER A 65 -10.26 4.15 3.24
C SER A 65 -9.28 4.53 4.35
N PHE A 66 -9.64 5.56 5.10
CA PHE A 66 -8.86 6.09 6.21
C PHE A 66 -9.80 6.38 7.37
N SER A 67 -9.38 6.09 8.60
CA SER A 67 -9.95 6.79 9.75
C SER A 67 -9.51 8.25 9.71
N ARG A 68 -10.37 9.14 10.19
CA ARG A 68 -10.09 10.58 10.23
C ARG A 68 -8.80 10.85 11.01
N GLU A 69 -8.64 10.16 12.13
CA GLU A 69 -7.52 10.29 13.05
C GLU A 69 -6.21 9.82 12.40
N ALA A 70 -6.24 8.70 11.67
CA ALA A 70 -5.06 8.20 10.98
C ALA A 70 -4.61 9.12 9.85
N LEU A 71 -5.55 9.62 9.05
CA LEU A 71 -5.23 10.58 7.99
C LEU A 71 -4.66 11.88 8.57
N ALA A 72 -5.27 12.41 9.64
CA ALA A 72 -4.77 13.62 10.29
C ALA A 72 -3.35 13.43 10.84
N ARG A 73 -3.06 12.29 11.48
CA ARG A 73 -1.70 11.96 11.94
C ARG A 73 -0.71 11.85 10.79
N ALA A 74 -1.08 11.14 9.72
CA ALA A 74 -0.20 10.97 8.56
C ALA A 74 0.15 12.31 7.90
N LEU A 75 -0.85 13.19 7.74
CA LEU A 75 -0.67 14.53 7.20
C LEU A 75 0.19 15.42 8.12
N ALA A 76 0.00 15.35 9.44
CA ALA A 76 0.83 16.07 10.39
C ALA A 76 2.31 15.63 10.32
N THR A 77 2.59 14.34 10.11
CA THR A 77 3.96 13.82 9.98
C THR A 77 4.69 14.35 8.74
N VAL A 78 3.96 14.60 7.65
CA VAL A 78 4.54 15.10 6.40
C VAL A 78 4.44 16.62 6.26
N ALA A 79 3.93 17.33 7.26
CA ALA A 79 3.82 18.78 7.25
C ALA A 79 5.19 19.43 7.01
N GLY A 80 5.26 20.39 6.07
CA GLY A 80 6.50 21.02 5.62
C GLY A 80 7.37 20.16 4.70
N ARG A 81 6.93 18.94 4.34
CA ARG A 81 7.57 18.01 3.40
C ARG A 81 6.56 17.47 2.38
N GLU A 82 5.46 18.17 2.14
CA GLU A 82 4.35 17.74 1.29
C GLU A 82 4.80 17.48 -0.14
N SER A 83 5.81 18.22 -0.63
CA SER A 83 6.41 18.02 -1.95
C SER A 83 7.10 16.66 -2.14
N GLN A 84 7.38 15.92 -1.06
CA GLN A 84 7.94 14.57 -1.10
C GLN A 84 6.86 13.48 -1.20
N VAL A 85 5.59 13.85 -1.03
CA VAL A 85 4.44 12.94 -1.06
C VAL A 85 3.78 13.00 -2.44
N ASP A 86 4.12 12.06 -3.32
CA ASP A 86 3.57 12.00 -4.69
C ASP A 86 2.46 10.95 -4.86
N SER A 87 2.12 10.23 -3.80
CA SER A 87 1.06 9.22 -3.78
C SER A 87 0.57 8.95 -2.35
N LEU A 88 -0.63 8.38 -2.20
CA LEU A 88 -1.14 7.91 -0.90
C LEU A 88 -0.24 6.84 -0.27
N VAL A 89 0.44 6.11 -1.12
CA VAL A 89 1.44 5.13 -0.74
C VAL A 89 2.63 5.80 -0.09
N ALA A 90 3.23 6.79 -0.76
CA ALA A 90 4.35 7.55 -0.23
C ALA A 90 3.98 8.23 1.09
N LEU A 91 2.74 8.73 1.21
CA LEU A 91 2.21 9.25 2.48
C LEU A 91 2.27 8.19 3.58
N CYS A 92 1.78 6.98 3.32
CA CYS A 92 1.78 5.89 4.31
C CYS A 92 3.20 5.44 4.66
N GLU A 93 4.10 5.33 3.69
CA GLU A 93 5.50 4.96 3.90
C GLU A 93 6.24 6.00 4.76
N ILE A 94 6.16 7.29 4.39
CA ILE A 94 6.83 8.37 5.12
C ILE A 94 6.24 8.53 6.53
N SER A 95 4.93 8.35 6.68
CA SER A 95 4.27 8.42 7.98
C SER A 95 4.41 7.16 8.84
N GLY A 96 5.01 6.10 8.29
CA GLY A 96 5.17 4.81 8.98
C GLY A 96 3.85 4.09 9.26
N VAL A 97 2.76 4.48 8.60
CA VAL A 97 1.45 3.87 8.81
C VAL A 97 1.33 2.59 7.98
N ARG A 98 0.90 1.51 8.64
CA ARG A 98 0.64 0.24 7.97
C ARG A 98 -0.72 0.28 7.27
N VAL A 99 -0.75 -0.20 6.03
CA VAL A 99 -1.95 -0.25 5.20
C VAL A 99 -2.53 -1.67 5.21
N ARG A 100 -3.81 -1.80 5.54
CA ARG A 100 -4.53 -3.08 5.42
C ARG A 100 -4.95 -3.32 3.97
N VAL A 101 -4.66 -4.49 3.45
CA VAL A 101 -5.12 -4.92 2.12
C VAL A 101 -6.48 -5.60 2.24
N ILE A 102 -7.46 -5.11 1.49
CA ILE A 102 -8.75 -5.77 1.28
C ILE A 102 -8.69 -6.45 -0.08
N ARG A 103 -8.81 -7.79 -0.09
CA ARG A 103 -8.84 -8.53 -1.36
C ARG A 103 -10.19 -8.36 -2.01
N ARG A 104 -10.18 -8.03 -3.30
CA ARG A 104 -11.36 -8.22 -4.14
C ARG A 104 -11.59 -9.73 -4.34
N PRO A 105 -12.82 -10.24 -4.18
CA PRO A 105 -13.13 -11.63 -4.52
C PRO A 105 -12.87 -11.92 -6.00
#